data_AF-A0A946DH69-F1
#
_entry.id   AF-A0A946DH69-F1
#
_cell.length_a   1.000
_cell.length_b   1.000
_cell.length_c   1.000
_cell.angle_alpha   90.00
_cell.angle_beta   90.00
_cell.angle_gamma   90.00
#
_symmetry.space_group_name_H-M   'P 1'
#
loop_
_entity.id
_entity.type
_entity.pdbx_description
1 polymer ?
#
loop_
_entity_poly.entity_id
_entity_poly.type
_entity_poly.pdbx_seq_one_letter_code
_entity_poly.pdbx_strand_id
1 'polypeptide(L)'
;MSAKQLTLTQSKWSDRISAWETSGLSQSAFCKQHQLVYGTFVYWRSHLKKLNTDHAQSDSVSFLPITLTQEKKKSLLLRINNLHGIELQPGFDAELLRQVVKAIA
;
A
#
# COMPACT_ATOMS: atom_id res chain seq x y z
N MET A 1 13.90 8.49 4.69
CA MET A 1 13.55 9.63 3.81
C MET A 1 12.95 9.08 2.51
N SER A 2 11.65 8.82 2.45
CA SER A 2 11.03 8.30 1.21
C SER A 2 10.32 9.45 0.51
N ALA A 3 10.94 10.00 -0.53
CA ALA A 3 10.29 11.00 -1.38
C ALA A 3 9.17 10.31 -2.15
N LYS A 4 7.91 10.64 -1.83
CA LYS A 4 6.77 10.20 -2.66
C LYS A 4 7.01 10.71 -4.09
N GLN A 5 7.20 9.79 -5.03
CA GLN A 5 7.42 10.12 -6.42
C GLN A 5 6.19 10.82 -6.99
N LEU A 6 6.36 12.08 -7.37
CA LEU A 6 5.38 12.85 -8.12
C LEU A 6 5.18 12.18 -9.48
N THR A 7 3.93 11.90 -9.85
CA THR A 7 3.66 11.43 -11.21
C THR A 7 3.97 12.54 -12.22
N LEU A 8 4.33 12.17 -13.46
CA LEU A 8 4.59 13.15 -14.53
C LEU A 8 3.44 14.13 -14.73
N THR A 9 2.21 13.66 -14.54
CA THR A 9 1.00 14.50 -14.62
C THR A 9 0.97 15.51 -13.48
N GLN A 10 1.27 15.09 -12.26
CA GLN A 10 1.27 15.96 -11.09
C GLN A 10 2.33 17.06 -11.18
N SER A 11 3.56 16.74 -11.61
CA SER A 11 4.62 17.75 -11.80
C SER A 11 4.18 18.79 -12.83
N LYS A 12 3.66 18.38 -13.98
CA LYS A 12 3.15 19.31 -15.01
C LYS A 12 2.03 20.21 -14.50
N TRP A 13 1.15 19.70 -13.64
CA TRP A 13 0.10 20.51 -13.03
C TRP A 13 0.63 21.42 -11.95
N SER A 14 1.63 21.00 -11.18
CA SER A 14 2.33 21.86 -10.22
C SER A 14 2.94 23.07 -10.93
N ASP A 15 3.67 22.85 -12.03
CA ASP A 15 4.29 23.94 -12.79
C ASP A 15 3.25 24.94 -13.34
N ARG A 16 2.11 24.44 -13.84
CA ARG A 16 1.00 25.27 -14.32
C ARG A 16 0.35 26.08 -13.21
N ILE A 17 0.18 25.50 -12.02
CA ILE A 17 -0.38 26.20 -10.86
C ILE A 17 0.59 27.29 -10.38
N SER A 18 1.89 26.99 -10.31
CA SER A 18 2.92 27.99 -9.99
C SER A 18 2.93 29.13 -11.01
N ALA A 19 2.87 28.81 -12.31
CA ALA A 19 2.80 29.83 -13.36
C ALA A 19 1.53 30.70 -13.25
N TRP A 20 0.39 30.10 -12.86
CA TRP A 20 -0.83 30.85 -12.58
C TRP A 20 -0.67 31.79 -11.37
N GLU A 21 -0.11 31.31 -10.26
CA GLU A 21 0.11 32.11 -9.05
C GLU A 21 1.01 33.33 -9.31
N THR A 22 2.08 33.16 -10.09
CA THR A 22 2.97 34.26 -10.47
C THR A 22 2.35 35.21 -11.50
N SER A 23 1.41 34.73 -12.33
CA SER A 23 0.77 35.54 -13.37
C SER A 23 -0.17 36.61 -12.83
N GLY A 24 -0.68 36.47 -11.60
CA GLY A 24 -1.69 37.36 -11.02
C GLY A 24 -3.05 37.34 -11.74
N LEU A 25 -3.24 36.46 -12.72
CA LEU A 25 -4.48 36.34 -13.48
C LEU A 25 -5.57 35.63 -12.66
N SER A 26 -6.84 35.91 -12.99
CA SER A 26 -7.92 35.07 -12.48
C SER A 26 -7.80 33.65 -13.06
N GLN A 27 -8.26 32.63 -12.33
CA GLN A 27 -8.22 31.23 -12.76
C GLN A 27 -8.87 31.03 -14.14
N SER A 28 -9.99 31.72 -14.39
CA SER A 28 -10.71 31.64 -15.66
C SER A 28 -9.92 32.25 -16.82
N ALA A 29 -9.24 33.38 -16.60
CA ALA A 29 -8.41 34.03 -17.60
C ALA A 29 -7.18 33.17 -17.94
N PHE A 30 -6.53 32.61 -16.92
CA PHE A 30 -5.39 31.71 -17.11
C PHE A 30 -5.79 30.43 -17.86
N CYS A 31 -6.92 29.82 -17.50
CA CYS A 31 -7.42 28.64 -18.20
C CYS A 31 -7.74 28.94 -19.68
N LYS A 32 -8.32 30.11 -19.98
CA LYS A 32 -8.59 30.54 -21.36
C LYS A 32 -7.30 30.76 -22.16
N GLN A 33 -6.33 31.46 -21.59
CA GLN A 33 -5.06 31.78 -22.26
C GLN A 33 -4.22 30.52 -22.55
N HIS A 34 -4.20 29.58 -21.61
CA HIS A 34 -3.42 28.34 -21.72
C HIS A 34 -4.23 27.14 -22.23
N GLN A 35 -5.47 27.36 -22.72
CA GLN A 35 -6.35 26.33 -23.26
C GLN A 35 -6.57 25.15 -22.31
N LEU A 36 -6.68 25.45 -21.01
CA LEU A 36 -6.90 24.46 -19.96
C LEU A 36 -8.40 24.31 -19.69
N VAL A 37 -8.82 23.07 -19.46
CA VAL A 37 -10.17 22.78 -18.97
C VAL A 37 -10.27 23.26 -17.52
N TYR A 38 -11.21 24.17 -17.26
CA TYR A 38 -11.37 24.81 -15.95
C TYR A 38 -11.63 23.80 -14.81
N GLY A 39 -12.49 22.81 -15.03
CA GLY A 39 -12.77 21.77 -14.04
C GLY A 39 -11.52 20.98 -13.64
N THR A 40 -10.70 20.61 -14.63
CA THR A 40 -9.43 19.90 -14.41
C THR A 40 -8.45 20.78 -13.63
N PHE A 41 -8.37 22.07 -13.95
CA PHE A 41 -7.52 23.02 -13.23
C PHE A 41 -7.92 23.14 -11.75
N VAL A 42 -9.21 23.32 -11.46
CA VAL A 42 -9.72 23.42 -10.09
C VAL A 42 -9.45 22.13 -9.30
N TYR A 43 -9.66 20.98 -9.94
CA TYR A 43 -9.34 19.68 -9.35
C TYR A 43 -7.87 19.59 -8.95
N TRP A 44 -6.94 19.86 -9.88
CA TRP A 44 -5.50 19.74 -9.62
C TRP A 44 -5.02 20.75 -8.57
N ARG A 45 -5.55 21.96 -8.56
CA ARG A 45 -5.25 22.94 -7.51
C ARG A 45 -5.64 22.43 -6.12
N SER A 46 -6.84 21.88 -5.98
CA SER A 46 -7.30 21.30 -4.71
C SER A 46 -6.46 20.09 -4.30
N HIS A 47 -6.18 19.21 -5.26
CA HIS A 47 -5.40 18.00 -5.04
C HIS A 47 -3.95 18.31 -4.59
N LEU A 48 -3.27 19.24 -5.27
CA LEU A 48 -1.92 19.67 -4.91
C LEU A 48 -1.87 20.35 -3.53
N LYS A 49 -2.89 21.17 -3.20
CA LYS A 49 -3.01 21.76 -1.86
C LYS A 49 -3.11 20.69 -0.78
N LYS A 50 -3.91 19.64 -1.00
CA LYS A 50 -4.05 18.51 -0.07
C LYS A 50 -2.74 17.76 0.15
N LEU A 51 -1.98 17.53 -0.92
CA LEU A 51 -0.69 16.85 -0.83
C LEU A 51 0.35 17.66 -0.04
N ASN A 52 0.32 19.00 -0.17
CA ASN A 52 1.17 19.87 0.64
C ASN A 52 0.76 19.89 2.11
N THR A 53 -0.55 19.84 2.42
CA THR A 53 -1.03 19.75 3.81
C THR A 53 -0.77 18.38 4.42
N ASP A 54 -0.92 17.30 3.66
CA ASP A 54 -0.59 15.94 4.13
C ASP A 54 0.90 15.83 4.44
N HIS A 55 1.78 16.57 3.76
CA HIS A 55 3.21 16.60 4.09
C HIS A 55 3.48 17.26 5.45
N ALA A 56 2.71 18.26 5.83
CA ALA A 56 2.79 18.90 7.15
C ALA A 56 2.16 18.05 8.27
N GLN A 57 1.20 17.18 7.93
CA GLN A 57 0.51 16.31 8.87
C GLN A 57 1.13 14.91 8.98
N SER A 58 1.89 14.50 7.96
CA SER A 58 2.61 13.22 7.90
C SER A 58 3.73 13.10 8.94
N ASP A 59 4.21 14.20 9.53
CA ASP A 59 5.13 14.15 10.66
C ASP A 59 4.45 13.67 11.96
N SER A 60 3.11 13.62 11.99
CA SER A 60 2.32 13.21 13.16
C SER A 60 1.61 11.85 13.01
N VAL A 61 1.70 11.20 11.85
CA VAL A 61 1.07 9.88 11.66
C VAL A 61 2.05 8.78 12.09
N SER A 62 1.98 8.42 13.37
CA SER A 62 2.67 7.25 13.91
C SER A 62 1.89 5.98 13.55
N PHE A 63 2.42 5.18 12.62
CA PHE A 63 1.97 3.82 12.43
C PHE A 63 2.60 2.94 13.52
N LEU A 64 1.77 2.32 14.35
CA LEU A 64 2.23 1.30 15.29
C LEU A 64 2.66 0.06 14.48
N PRO A 65 3.95 -0.33 14.51
CA PRO A 65 4.38 -1.55 13.84
C PRO A 65 3.75 -2.74 14.57
N ILE A 66 2.89 -3.48 13.88
CA ILE A 66 2.43 -4.79 14.37
C ILE A 66 3.47 -5.84 13.98
N THR A 67 4.09 -6.45 14.97
CA THR A 67 4.95 -7.60 14.75
C THR A 67 4.07 -8.81 14.49
N LEU A 68 4.15 -9.38 13.28
CA LEU A 68 3.55 -10.67 12.97
C LEU A 68 4.30 -11.74 13.78
N THR A 69 3.76 -12.09 14.95
CA THR A 69 4.24 -13.23 15.74
C THR A 69 3.87 -14.50 15.00
N GLN A 70 4.76 -14.96 14.13
CA GLN A 70 4.67 -16.30 13.57
C GLN A 70 5.04 -17.25 14.70
N GLU A 71 4.04 -17.77 15.42
CA GLU A 71 4.24 -18.82 16.41
C GLU A 71 4.81 -20.05 15.69
N LYS A 72 6.14 -20.20 15.69
CA LYS A 72 6.84 -21.42 15.28
C LYS A 72 6.53 -22.52 16.29
N LYS A 73 5.30 -23.04 16.29
CA LYS A 73 5.02 -24.34 16.88
C LYS A 73 5.80 -25.36 16.03
N LYS A 74 6.61 -26.19 16.68
CA LYS A 74 7.40 -27.23 16.02
C LYS A 74 6.46 -28.34 15.51
N SER A 75 5.70 -28.09 14.45
CA SER A 75 4.83 -29.10 13.85
C SER A 75 5.51 -29.81 12.69
N LEU A 76 5.20 -31.10 12.52
CA LEU A 76 5.65 -31.92 11.40
C LEU A 76 4.43 -32.23 10.53
N LEU A 77 4.48 -31.87 9.25
CA LEU A 77 3.41 -32.15 8.30
C LEU A 77 3.69 -33.44 7.54
N LEU A 78 2.87 -34.47 7.75
CA LEU A 78 2.87 -35.69 6.96
C LEU A 78 1.90 -35.55 5.79
N ARG A 79 2.39 -35.70 4.56
CA ARG A 79 1.55 -35.69 3.34
C ARG A 79 1.36 -37.10 2.81
N ILE A 80 0.11 -37.47 2.53
CA ILE A 80 -0.28 -38.76 1.98
C ILE A 80 -0.92 -38.53 0.61
N ASN A 81 -0.37 -39.17 -0.43
CA ASN A 81 -0.86 -39.14 -1.81
C ASN A 81 -1.12 -37.74 -2.38
N ASN A 82 -0.33 -36.74 -1.93
CA ASN A 82 -0.44 -35.32 -2.26
C ASN A 82 -1.78 -34.61 -1.97
N LEU A 83 -2.83 -35.34 -1.62
CA LEU A 83 -4.20 -34.85 -1.38
C LEU A 83 -4.52 -34.67 0.11
N HIS A 84 -3.90 -35.47 0.97
CA HIS A 84 -4.17 -35.44 2.41
C HIS A 84 -2.92 -35.01 3.18
N GLY A 85 -3.11 -34.17 4.20
CA GLY A 85 -2.04 -33.68 5.08
C GLY A 85 -2.44 -33.82 6.53
N ILE A 86 -1.57 -34.41 7.34
CA ILE A 86 -1.73 -34.55 8.79
C ILE A 86 -0.66 -33.70 9.46
N GLU A 87 -1.07 -32.72 10.27
CA GLU A 87 -0.15 -31.90 11.06
C GLU A 87 0.03 -32.52 12.45
N LEU A 88 1.28 -32.81 12.80
CA LEU A 88 1.67 -33.44 14.06
C LEU A 88 2.35 -32.41 14.97
N GLN A 89 1.91 -32.31 16.21
CA GLN A 89 2.51 -31.44 17.22
C GLN A 89 3.42 -32.24 18.16
N PRO A 90 4.42 -31.61 18.82
CA PRO A 90 5.28 -32.30 19.79
C PRO A 90 4.43 -32.89 20.93
N GLY A 91 4.67 -34.14 21.30
CA GLY A 91 3.84 -34.88 22.27
C GLY A 91 2.78 -35.79 21.65
N PHE A 92 2.80 -35.96 20.31
CA PHE A 92 1.97 -36.95 19.63
C PHE A 92 2.38 -38.38 19.97
N ASP A 93 1.42 -39.31 19.93
CA ASP A 93 1.66 -40.74 20.14
C ASP A 93 2.32 -41.36 18.89
N ALA A 94 3.58 -41.79 19.05
CA ALA A 94 4.36 -42.39 17.98
C ALA A 94 3.81 -43.75 17.53
N GLU A 95 3.20 -44.52 18.42
CA GLU A 95 2.66 -45.84 18.09
C GLU A 95 1.38 -45.71 17.28
N LEU A 96 0.54 -44.74 17.63
CA LEU A 96 -0.64 -44.39 16.84
C LEU A 96 -0.25 -43.93 15.43
N LEU A 97 0.76 -43.06 15.31
CA LEU A 97 1.25 -42.62 13.99
C LEU A 97 1.74 -43.82 13.16
N ARG A 98 2.46 -44.75 13.79
CA ARG A 98 2.97 -45.97 13.13
C ARG A 98 1.84 -46.83 12.59
N GLN A 99 0.75 -46.99 13.34
CA GLN A 99 -0.44 -47.73 12.91
C GLN A 99 -1.13 -47.05 11.72
N VAL A 100 -1.30 -45.72 11.78
CA VAL A 100 -1.93 -44.95 10.71
C VAL A 100 -1.10 -45.03 9.43
N VAL A 101 0.23 -44.86 9.51
CA VAL A 101 1.12 -45.00 8.35
C VAL A 101 1.03 -46.41 7.76
N LYS A 102 1.01 -47.46 8.60
CA LYS A 102 0.90 -48.85 8.15
C LYS A 102 -0.45 -49.18 7.50
N ALA A 103 -1.53 -48.52 7.91
CA ALA A 103 -2.85 -48.74 7.33
C ALA A 103 -3.04 -48.07 5.97
N ILE A 104 -2.21 -47.07 5.65
CA ILE A 104 -2.32 -46.25 4.44
C ILE A 104 -1.23 -46.60 3.41
N ALA A 105 -0.11 -47.18 3.85
CA ALA A 105 0.95 -47.76 3.01
C ALA A 105 0.57 -49.15 2.51
#